data_AF-A0A3P8SYN3-F1
#
_entry.id   AF-A0A3P8SYN3-F1
#
_cell.length_a   1.000
_cell.length_b   1.000
_cell.length_c   1.000
_cell.angle_alpha   90.00
_cell.angle_beta   90.00
_cell.angle_gamma   90.00
#
_symmetry.space_group_name_H-M   'P 1'
#
loop_
_entity.id
_entity.type
_entity.pdbx_description
1 polymer ?
#
loop_
_entity_poly.entity_id
_entity_poly.type
_entity_poly.pdbx_seq_one_letter_code
_entity_poly.pdbx_strand_id
1 'polypeptide(L)'
;MEIDEASQPQKPGFGQWSTAQFNSSEQQQKFLRLMGGFKKGFQPAGTSTGGANMALGKDAQQQLQQGLLGEFERAHSRRIDFSNRGAGLGFTAPSNKKFSIDINASRSVRFDD
;
A
#
# COMPACT_ATOMS: atom_id res chain seq x y z
N MET A 1 -2.87 -33.09 -44.74
CA MET A 1 -3.85 -32.91 -43.66
C MET A 1 -3.07 -33.14 -42.37
N GLU A 2 -2.04 -32.33 -42.08
CA GLU A 2 -2.13 -30.95 -41.57
C GLU A 2 -3.18 -30.82 -40.48
N ILE A 3 -2.69 -30.78 -39.25
CA ILE A 3 -3.36 -30.17 -38.10
C ILE A 3 -2.34 -29.20 -37.53
N ASP A 4 -2.45 -27.96 -38.01
CA ASP A 4 -1.66 -26.81 -37.58
C ASP A 4 -1.72 -26.64 -36.06
N GLU A 5 -0.55 -26.71 -35.43
CA GLU A 5 -0.26 -26.26 -34.08
C GLU A 5 -0.25 -24.71 -34.03
N ALA A 6 -1.32 -24.08 -34.50
CA ALA A 6 -1.42 -22.62 -34.63
C ALA A 6 -2.81 -22.12 -34.23
N SER A 7 -3.25 -22.39 -32.99
CA SER A 7 -4.38 -21.66 -32.40
C SER A 7 -4.38 -21.70 -30.88
N GLN A 8 -3.27 -21.29 -30.25
CA GLN A 8 -3.45 -20.60 -28.98
C GLN A 8 -3.91 -19.18 -29.33
N PRO A 9 -5.06 -18.70 -28.83
CA PRO A 9 -5.43 -17.31 -29.04
C PRO A 9 -4.33 -16.46 -28.41
N GLN A 10 -3.53 -15.81 -29.25
CA GLN A 10 -2.68 -14.69 -28.89
C GLN A 10 -3.56 -13.79 -28.03
N LYS A 11 -3.35 -13.79 -26.70
CA LYS A 11 -4.13 -12.95 -25.78
C LYS A 11 -4.02 -11.54 -26.34
N PRO A 12 -5.12 -10.93 -26.81
CA PRO A 12 -5.04 -9.58 -27.33
C PRO A 12 -4.44 -8.75 -26.22
N GLY A 13 -3.33 -8.06 -26.49
CA GLY A 13 -2.59 -7.35 -25.47
C GLY A 13 -3.42 -6.18 -24.95
N PHE A 14 -4.34 -6.42 -24.01
CA PHE A 14 -5.20 -5.39 -23.41
C PHE A 14 -4.45 -4.49 -22.40
N GLY A 15 -3.11 -4.47 -22.47
CA GLY A 15 -2.23 -3.70 -21.58
C GLY A 15 -2.47 -4.02 -20.10
N GLN A 16 -2.51 -2.96 -19.28
CA GLN A 16 -2.80 -2.95 -17.84
C GLN A 16 -4.03 -3.76 -17.42
N TRP A 17 -5.03 -3.87 -18.28
CA TRP A 17 -6.30 -4.53 -17.99
C TRP A 17 -6.29 -6.04 -18.27
N SER A 18 -5.25 -6.55 -18.95
CA SER A 18 -5.14 -7.98 -19.24
C SER A 18 -4.97 -8.84 -17.98
N THR A 19 -4.42 -8.27 -16.91
CA THR A 19 -4.18 -8.95 -15.63
C THR A 19 -5.40 -8.95 -14.71
N ALA A 20 -6.47 -8.21 -15.05
CA ALA A 20 -7.67 -8.14 -14.23
C ALA A 20 -8.40 -9.50 -14.18
N GLN A 21 -8.63 -10.02 -12.97
CA GLN A 21 -9.32 -11.29 -12.76
C GLN A 21 -10.82 -11.09 -12.49
N PHE A 22 -11.65 -11.78 -13.26
CA PHE A 22 -13.12 -11.76 -13.12
C PHE A 22 -13.66 -13.16 -12.83
N ASN A 23 -14.89 -13.24 -12.31
CA ASN A 23 -15.59 -14.50 -12.04
C ASN A 23 -16.20 -15.13 -13.29
N SER A 24 -16.41 -14.34 -14.34
CA SER A 24 -17.03 -14.77 -15.60
C SER A 24 -16.31 -14.14 -16.79
N SER A 25 -16.16 -14.91 -17.86
CA SER A 25 -15.60 -14.45 -19.14
C SER A 25 -16.45 -13.33 -19.76
N GLU A 26 -17.77 -13.36 -19.56
CA GLU A 26 -18.68 -12.32 -20.04
C GLU A 26 -18.41 -10.99 -19.33
N GLN A 27 -18.18 -11.02 -18.01
CA GLN A 27 -17.84 -9.81 -17.24
C GLN A 27 -16.50 -9.24 -17.68
N GLN A 28 -15.50 -10.10 -17.92
CA GLN A 28 -14.21 -9.68 -18.43
C GLN A 28 -14.33 -9.00 -19.80
N GLN A 29 -15.11 -9.59 -20.72
CA GLN A 29 -15.32 -9.00 -22.04
C GLN A 29 -16.09 -7.67 -21.98
N LYS A 30 -17.13 -7.57 -21.14
CA LYS A 30 -17.85 -6.32 -20.90
C LYS A 30 -16.93 -5.25 -20.31
N PHE A 31 -16.11 -5.61 -19.32
CA PHE A 31 -15.12 -4.72 -18.73
C PHE A 31 -14.11 -4.21 -19.76
N LEU A 32 -13.51 -5.12 -20.55
CA LEU A 32 -12.57 -4.75 -21.59
C LEU A 32 -13.21 -3.86 -22.66
N ARG A 33 -14.50 -4.06 -22.97
CA ARG A 33 -15.26 -3.18 -23.86
C ARG A 33 -15.47 -1.78 -23.26
N LEU A 34 -15.82 -1.70 -21.98
CA LEU A 34 -15.98 -0.44 -21.26
C LEU A 34 -14.66 0.34 -21.17
N MET A 35 -13.56 -0.34 -20.88
CA MET A 35 -12.22 0.26 -20.80
C MET A 35 -11.61 0.61 -22.16
N GLY A 36 -12.39 0.45 -23.24
CA GLY A 36 -11.95 0.73 -24.60
C GLY A 36 -10.79 -0.16 -25.03
N GLY A 37 -10.76 -1.42 -24.60
CA GLY A 37 -9.80 -2.43 -25.03
C GLY A 37 -10.05 -2.93 -26.46
N PHE A 38 -11.28 -2.78 -26.98
CA PHE A 38 -11.64 -3.18 -28.35
C PHE A 38 -11.67 -2.01 -29.36
N LYS A 39 -11.16 -0.82 -29.00
CA LYS A 39 -11.13 0.31 -29.94
C LYS A 39 -10.15 0.05 -31.10
N LYS A 40 -10.56 0.33 -32.34
CA LYS A 40 -9.70 0.22 -33.52
C LYS A 40 -8.58 1.27 -33.41
N GLY A 41 -7.35 0.81 -33.13
CA GLY A 41 -6.22 1.68 -32.76
C GLY A 41 -5.82 1.61 -31.29
N PHE A 42 -6.35 0.66 -30.50
CA PHE A 42 -5.82 0.34 -29.18
C PHE A 42 -4.35 -0.10 -29.31
N GLN A 43 -3.44 0.82 -29.03
CA GLN A 43 -2.07 0.46 -28.75
C GLN A 43 -2.04 -0.02 -27.29
N PRO A 44 -1.60 -1.26 -27.02
CA PRO A 44 -1.28 -1.65 -25.66
C PRO A 44 -0.29 -0.61 -25.15
N ALA A 45 -0.65 0.12 -24.08
CA ALA A 45 0.33 0.96 -23.40
C ALA A 45 1.52 0.04 -23.10
N GLY A 46 2.70 0.40 -23.64
CA GLY A 46 3.86 -0.48 -23.70
C GLY A 46 4.03 -1.19 -22.36
N THR A 47 4.22 -2.50 -22.40
CA THR A 47 4.46 -3.32 -21.22
C THR A 47 5.64 -2.71 -20.47
N SER A 48 5.37 -1.88 -19.46
CA SER A 48 6.42 -1.36 -18.60
C SER A 48 7.04 -2.59 -17.97
N THR A 49 8.30 -2.83 -18.25
CA THR A 49 9.06 -4.02 -17.83
C THR A 49 9.15 -4.16 -16.30
N GLY A 50 8.66 -3.19 -15.54
CA GLY A 50 8.24 -3.38 -14.15
C GLY A 50 6.72 -3.19 -14.03
N GLY A 51 6.03 -4.15 -13.41
CA GLY A 51 4.57 -4.24 -13.25
C GLY A 51 3.87 -3.12 -12.46
N ALA A 52 4.33 -1.88 -12.59
CA ALA A 52 3.87 -0.70 -11.84
C ALA A 52 2.42 -0.27 -12.14
N ASN A 53 1.79 -0.83 -13.18
CA ASN A 53 0.44 -0.46 -13.59
C ASN A 53 -0.40 -1.69 -13.97
N MET A 54 -0.25 -2.83 -13.29
CA MET A 54 -1.13 -3.99 -13.55
C MET A 54 -2.31 -4.00 -12.59
N ALA A 55 -3.50 -4.39 -13.09
CA ALA A 55 -4.60 -4.72 -12.20
C ALA A 55 -4.20 -5.89 -11.27
N LEU A 56 -4.45 -5.75 -9.98
CA LEU A 56 -4.17 -6.79 -8.99
C LEU A 56 -5.06 -8.02 -9.24
N GLY A 57 -4.46 -9.21 -9.12
CA GLY A 57 -5.22 -10.46 -9.04
C GLY A 57 -5.98 -10.57 -7.71
N LYS A 58 -6.90 -11.54 -7.62
CA LYS A 58 -7.75 -11.74 -6.44
C LYS A 58 -6.95 -11.98 -5.16
N ASP A 59 -5.93 -12.83 -5.22
CA ASP A 59 -5.15 -13.20 -4.03
C ASP A 59 -4.34 -12.00 -3.52
N ALA A 60 -3.69 -11.27 -4.43
CA ALA A 60 -2.96 -10.05 -4.10
C ALA A 60 -3.90 -8.94 -3.58
N GLN A 61 -5.11 -8.83 -4.13
CA GLN A 61 -6.14 -7.92 -3.62
C GLN A 61 -6.55 -8.28 -2.20
N GLN A 62 -6.79 -9.57 -1.92
CA GLN A 62 -7.18 -10.04 -0.59
C GLN A 62 -6.07 -9.78 0.43
N GLN A 63 -4.82 -10.07 0.07
CA GLN A 63 -3.67 -9.79 0.94
C GLN A 63 -3.53 -8.29 1.24
N LEU A 64 -3.69 -7.44 0.22
CA LEU A 64 -3.69 -5.98 0.40
C LEU A 64 -4.82 -5.54 1.33
N GLN A 65 -6.03 -6.07 1.14
CA GLN A 65 -7.18 -5.75 1.98
C GLN A 65 -6.96 -6.16 3.44
N GLN A 66 -6.39 -7.34 3.69
CA GLN A 66 -6.04 -7.80 5.03
C GLN A 66 -4.99 -6.87 5.68
N GLY A 67 -3.97 -6.47 4.93
CA GLY A 67 -2.96 -5.51 5.40
C GLY A 67 -3.57 -4.15 5.75
N LEU A 68 -4.45 -3.62 4.90
CA LEU A 68 -5.14 -2.36 5.14
C LEU A 68 -6.04 -2.39 6.38
N LEU A 69 -6.75 -3.50 6.61
CA LEU A 69 -7.54 -3.70 7.83
C LEU A 69 -6.65 -3.70 9.08
N GLY A 70 -5.52 -4.41 9.05
CA GLY A 70 -4.57 -4.43 10.16
C GLY A 70 -3.98 -3.05 10.46
N GLU A 71 -3.63 -2.27 9.43
CA GLU A 71 -3.14 -0.89 9.62
C GLU A 71 -4.23 0.03 10.16
N PHE A 72 -5.48 -0.13 9.71
CA PHE A 72 -6.61 0.61 10.23
C PHE A 72 -6.81 0.35 11.73
N GLU A 73 -6.84 -0.91 12.15
CA GLU A 73 -6.96 -1.29 13.56
C GLU A 73 -5.78 -0.75 14.37
N ARG A 74 -4.55 -0.88 13.86
CA ARG A 74 -3.34 -0.34 14.51
C ARG A 74 -3.42 1.17 14.73
N ALA A 75 -3.85 1.91 13.71
CA ALA A 75 -4.03 3.36 13.80
C ALA A 75 -5.18 3.72 14.77
N HIS A 76 -6.25 2.93 14.77
CA HIS A 76 -7.38 3.11 15.69
C HIS A 76 -6.97 2.89 17.15
N SER A 77 -6.27 1.80 17.47
CA SER A 77 -5.75 1.52 18.82
C SER A 77 -4.81 2.61 19.31
N ARG A 78 -3.95 3.16 18.43
CA ARG A 78 -3.08 4.31 18.76
C ARG A 78 -3.84 5.59 19.08
N ARG A 79 -5.00 5.83 18.45
CA ARG A 79 -5.86 6.99 18.79
C ARG A 79 -6.55 6.80 20.15
N ILE A 80 -6.82 5.55 20.56
CA ILE A 80 -7.45 5.22 21.84
C ILE A 80 -6.43 5.22 22.99
N ASP A 81 -5.14 5.06 22.71
CA ASP A 81 -4.08 5.23 23.71
C ASP A 81 -3.85 6.72 24.06
N PHE A 82 -4.77 7.27 24.85
CA PHE A 82 -4.72 8.66 25.34
C PHE A 82 -3.50 8.96 26.21
N SER A 83 -2.73 7.96 26.62
CA SER A 83 -1.53 8.15 27.46
C SER A 83 -0.42 8.93 26.75
N ASN A 84 -0.36 8.84 25.42
CA ASN A 84 0.64 9.52 24.57
C ASN A 84 0.03 10.62 23.69
N ARG A 85 -1.12 11.20 24.11
CA ARG A 85 -1.79 12.27 23.34
C ARG A 85 -0.85 13.48 23.20
N GLY A 86 -0.39 13.74 21.98
CA GLY A 86 0.54 14.84 21.67
C GLY A 86 2.03 14.48 21.69
N ALA A 87 2.39 13.23 22.00
CA ALA A 87 3.77 12.75 22.07
C ALA A 87 4.49 12.73 20.71
N GLY A 88 3.76 12.68 19.59
CA GLY A 88 4.35 12.46 18.27
C GLY A 88 4.60 10.97 18.01
N LEU A 89 4.63 10.59 16.73
CA LEU A 89 4.81 9.20 16.32
C LEU A 89 6.21 8.70 16.70
N GLY A 90 6.31 7.64 17.51
CA GLY A 90 7.60 7.04 17.91
C GLY A 90 8.22 7.62 19.18
N PHE A 91 7.56 8.56 19.85
CA PHE A 91 7.99 9.08 21.15
C PHE A 91 7.17 8.46 22.28
N THR A 92 7.85 7.89 23.25
CA THR A 92 7.25 7.39 24.50
C THR A 92 7.86 8.16 25.66
N ALA A 93 7.06 8.96 26.37
CA ALA A 93 7.56 9.70 27.52
C ALA A 93 8.01 8.70 28.61
N PRO A 94 9.22 8.84 29.19
CA PRO A 94 9.65 8.01 30.30
C PRO A 94 8.72 8.21 31.49
N SER A 95 8.34 7.13 32.16
CA SER A 95 7.12 7.02 32.98
C SER A 95 7.02 7.93 34.21
N ASN A 96 8.06 8.67 34.63
CA ASN A 96 8.02 9.52 35.84
C ASN A 96 9.31 10.31 36.16
N LYS A 97 10.24 10.55 35.23
CA LYS A 97 11.47 11.33 35.57
C LYS A 97 11.18 12.83 35.69
N LYS A 98 10.63 13.26 36.82
CA LYS A 98 10.66 14.66 37.27
C LYS A 98 12.04 14.93 37.84
N PHE A 99 12.96 15.51 37.05
CA PHE A 99 14.12 16.16 37.66
C PHE A 99 13.63 17.47 38.29
N SER A 100 13.84 17.62 39.59
CA SER A 100 13.55 18.86 40.32
C SER A 100 14.83 19.68 40.40
N ILE A 101 14.81 20.90 39.88
CA ILE A 101 15.89 21.87 40.11
C ILE A 101 15.53 22.61 41.40
N ASP A 102 16.29 22.36 42.46
CA ASP A 102 16.19 23.15 43.67
C ASP A 102 16.86 24.51 43.42
N ILE A 103 16.06 25.58 43.44
CA ILE A 103 16.50 26.95 43.20
C ILE A 103 17.50 27.40 44.28
N ASN A 104 17.46 26.80 45.47
CA ASN A 104 18.35 27.13 46.57
C ASN A 104 19.63 26.30 46.59
N ALA A 105 19.71 25.25 45.78
CA ALA A 105 20.90 24.39 45.72
C ALA A 105 21.99 25.03 44.85
N SER A 106 22.89 25.79 45.49
CA SER A 106 24.13 26.26 44.84
C SER A 106 25.28 25.29 45.12
N ARG A 107 25.91 24.77 44.06
CA ARG A 107 27.15 23.96 44.13
C ARG A 107 28.34 24.71 43.54
N SER A 108 28.42 26.03 43.74
CA SER A 108 29.58 26.81 43.32
C SER A 108 30.73 26.64 44.32
N VAL A 109 31.92 26.39 43.80
CA VAL A 109 33.17 26.43 44.58
C VAL A 109 33.81 27.78 44.30
N ARG A 110 34.17 28.53 45.35
CA ARG A 110 34.96 29.76 45.19
C ARG A 110 36.42 29.38 45.09
N PHE A 111 37.12 30.00 44.15
CA PHE A 111 38.58 29.96 44.10
C PHE A 111 39.10 31.14 44.89
N ASP A 112 39.98 30.89 45.86
CA ASP A 112 40.77 31.93 46.51
C ASP A 112 42.01 32.22 45.65
N ASP A 113 42.35 33.50 45.48
CA ASP A 113 43.55 33.99 44.76
C ASP A 113 44.85 33.69 45.52
#